data_AF-A0A6N9T6F4-F1
#
_entry.id   AF-A0A6N9T6F4-F1
#
_cell.length_a   1.000
_cell.length_b   1.000
_cell.length_c   1.000
_cell.angle_alpha   90.00
_cell.angle_beta   90.00
_cell.angle_gamma   90.00
#
_symmetry.space_group_name_H-M   'P 1'
#
loop_
_entity.id
_entity.type
_entity.pdbx_description
1 polymer ?
#
loop_
_entity_poly.entity_id
_entity_poly.type
_entity_poly.pdbx_seq_one_letter_code
_entity_poly.pdbx_strand_id
1 'polypeptide(L)'
;MTAGYRSDRRSVRSRRLRTISAGLASLLACLSPCLSLPALAQSDVNAILGGETPAAVEDAGTPGLHSSPFPSTAGQQANVPAQEQAAPAAPIRPGNDERWLNSAHPVENLSVISVHPLPGEKCQDVLFDVRPSTRVRHSPNVDGTLDFDLGELCLLGVRNDSDRRTVVVRVGEELKTVAIVSDSRLNSGIALGPGREIMTPIRPLDVKALTIKVEAVWDDEIDAASPTVESFSLRLVNKSKPGS
;
A
#
# COMPACT_ATOMS: atom_id res chain seq x y z
N MET A 1 16.99 75.64 -1.53
CA MET A 1 17.59 76.44 -2.62
C MET A 1 17.72 75.55 -3.85
N THR A 2 17.06 75.95 -4.96
CA THR A 2 17.31 75.64 -6.40
C THR A 2 17.59 74.18 -6.81
N ALA A 3 16.68 73.47 -7.48
CA ALA A 3 16.39 73.53 -8.94
C ALA A 3 17.68 73.48 -9.78
N GLY A 4 17.90 72.60 -10.76
CA GLY A 4 17.09 71.68 -11.57
C GLY A 4 17.80 71.59 -12.93
N TYR A 5 17.73 70.47 -13.65
CA TYR A 5 17.83 70.49 -15.12
C TYR A 5 17.12 69.26 -15.71
N ARG A 6 16.48 69.53 -16.84
CA ARG A 6 15.33 68.88 -17.44
C ARG A 6 15.70 68.50 -18.87
N SER A 7 15.04 67.45 -19.40
CA SER A 7 14.76 67.26 -20.83
C SER A 7 15.98 66.91 -21.72
N ASP A 8 15.91 66.14 -22.80
CA ASP A 8 14.78 65.61 -23.57
C ASP A 8 15.32 64.71 -24.69
N ARG A 9 14.39 63.96 -25.32
CA ARG A 9 14.30 63.61 -26.76
C ARG A 9 14.88 62.32 -27.35
N ARG A 10 13.89 61.54 -27.81
CA ARG A 10 13.61 61.03 -29.18
C ARG A 10 14.32 59.72 -29.58
N SER A 11 13.59 58.62 -29.78
CA SER A 11 12.63 58.32 -30.88
C SER A 11 13.30 58.16 -32.24
N VAL A 12 13.22 56.94 -32.82
CA VAL A 12 12.99 56.58 -34.25
C VAL A 12 12.90 55.03 -34.29
N ARG A 13 11.69 54.44 -34.37
CA ARG A 13 11.04 53.84 -35.57
C ARG A 13 11.66 52.55 -36.14
N SER A 14 10.83 51.50 -36.08
CA SER A 14 10.34 50.69 -37.21
C SER A 14 11.33 49.92 -38.09
N ARG A 15 11.20 48.58 -38.11
CA ARG A 15 11.02 47.80 -39.35
C ARG A 15 10.53 46.38 -39.04
N ARG A 16 9.31 46.09 -39.51
CA ARG A 16 8.87 44.74 -39.90
C ARG A 16 9.77 44.23 -41.02
N LEU A 17 9.96 42.91 -41.15
CA LEU A 17 9.73 42.16 -42.40
C LEU A 17 10.01 40.64 -42.24
N ARG A 18 9.00 39.86 -42.64
CA ARG A 18 9.01 38.60 -43.44
C ARG A 18 9.64 37.34 -42.83
N THR A 19 8.82 36.32 -42.51
CA THR A 19 8.42 35.21 -43.41
C THR A 19 9.57 34.61 -44.23
N ILE A 20 10.03 33.44 -43.80
CA ILE A 20 10.62 32.41 -44.67
C ILE A 20 9.92 31.09 -44.41
N SER A 21 9.70 30.43 -45.53
CA SER A 21 8.85 29.32 -45.91
C SER A 21 9.25 27.94 -45.39
N ALA A 22 8.27 27.06 -45.55
CA ALA A 22 8.33 25.60 -45.51
C ALA A 22 9.49 24.96 -46.29
N GLY A 23 9.88 23.79 -45.81
CA GLY A 23 10.67 22.76 -46.51
C GLY A 23 10.77 21.53 -45.59
N LEU A 24 9.86 20.55 -45.68
CA LEU A 24 10.01 19.33 -46.48
C LEU A 24 11.37 18.63 -46.25
N ALA A 25 11.39 17.62 -45.38
CA ALA A 25 12.08 16.34 -45.57
C ALA A 25 12.22 15.58 -44.24
N SER A 26 11.51 14.46 -44.09
CA SER A 26 12.10 13.14 -43.80
C SER A 26 10.99 12.16 -43.45
N LEU A 27 10.39 11.60 -44.51
CA LEU A 27 9.93 10.22 -44.50
C LEU A 27 11.16 9.33 -44.31
N LEU A 28 11.18 8.47 -43.29
CA LEU A 28 11.69 7.10 -43.39
C LEU A 28 11.57 6.35 -42.05
N ALA A 29 11.15 5.09 -42.19
CA ALA A 29 11.38 3.96 -41.32
C ALA A 29 10.57 3.87 -40.02
N CYS A 30 9.52 3.05 -40.05
CA CYS A 30 9.41 1.80 -39.29
C CYS A 30 8.08 1.10 -39.66
N LEU A 31 7.93 -0.17 -39.27
CA LEU A 31 6.86 -1.15 -39.54
C LEU A 31 7.24 -2.12 -40.67
N SER A 32 7.46 -3.43 -40.49
CA SER A 32 7.40 -4.33 -39.34
C SER A 32 8.07 -5.65 -39.77
N PRO A 33 8.91 -6.31 -38.98
CA PRO A 33 9.11 -7.74 -39.13
C PRO A 33 8.06 -8.49 -38.29
N CYS A 34 7.29 -9.35 -38.95
CA CYS A 34 6.47 -10.39 -38.31
C CYS A 34 7.36 -11.23 -37.39
N LEU A 35 7.07 -11.21 -36.09
CA LEU A 35 7.64 -12.13 -35.12
C LEU A 35 6.54 -13.10 -34.68
N SER A 36 6.69 -14.33 -35.17
CA SER A 36 5.93 -15.51 -34.79
C SER A 36 6.16 -15.84 -33.32
N LEU A 37 5.09 -15.95 -32.54
CA LEU A 37 5.10 -16.54 -31.20
C LEU A 37 5.04 -18.07 -31.31
N PRO A 38 5.94 -18.83 -30.67
CA PRO A 38 5.62 -20.18 -30.25
C PRO A 38 4.95 -20.15 -28.87
N ALA A 39 3.83 -20.85 -28.79
CA ALA A 39 3.18 -21.25 -27.55
C ALA A 39 3.94 -22.40 -26.87
N LEU A 40 3.67 -22.57 -25.57
CA LEU A 40 4.06 -23.63 -24.63
C LEU A 40 5.37 -23.41 -23.85
N ALA A 41 5.26 -23.24 -22.53
CA ALA A 41 5.33 -24.38 -21.61
C ALA A 41 5.01 -23.95 -20.17
N GLN A 42 4.23 -24.79 -19.49
CA GLN A 42 3.92 -24.77 -18.07
C GLN A 42 5.20 -24.86 -17.21
N SER A 43 5.22 -24.15 -16.09
CA SER A 43 5.84 -24.66 -14.87
C SER A 43 5.11 -24.12 -13.65
N ASP A 44 4.16 -24.92 -13.16
CA ASP A 44 3.68 -24.90 -11.78
C ASP A 44 4.86 -25.14 -10.84
N VAL A 45 5.31 -24.10 -10.15
CA VAL A 45 6.15 -24.20 -8.95
C VAL A 45 5.76 -23.05 -8.02
N ASN A 46 4.70 -23.25 -7.22
CA ASN A 46 4.54 -22.77 -5.84
C ASN A 46 3.11 -23.05 -5.32
N ALA A 47 2.79 -24.33 -5.14
CA ALA A 47 1.69 -24.78 -4.28
C ALA A 47 2.31 -25.45 -3.03
N ILE A 48 3.03 -24.67 -2.22
CA ILE A 48 3.51 -25.10 -0.91
C ILE A 48 3.37 -23.91 0.03
N LEU A 49 2.19 -23.78 0.68
CA LEU A 49 1.92 -23.15 1.98
C LEU A 49 0.50 -22.55 2.00
N GLY A 50 -0.47 -23.33 2.49
CA GLY A 50 -1.80 -22.81 2.87
C GLY A 50 -2.91 -23.80 2.54
N GLY A 51 -3.32 -24.60 3.54
CA GLY A 51 -4.27 -25.69 3.37
C GLY A 51 -5.68 -25.23 2.98
N GLU A 52 -6.14 -25.75 1.85
CA GLU A 52 -7.55 -25.84 1.51
C GLU A 52 -8.05 -27.23 1.92
N THR A 53 -8.97 -27.26 2.87
CA THR A 53 -9.72 -28.47 3.25
C THR A 53 -10.79 -28.70 2.19
N PRO A 54 -10.84 -29.86 1.51
CA PRO A 54 -12.03 -30.21 0.75
C PRO A 54 -13.09 -30.77 1.69
N ALA A 55 -14.30 -30.26 1.52
CA ALA A 55 -15.53 -30.68 2.18
C ALA A 55 -15.77 -32.20 2.05
N ALA A 56 -16.28 -32.77 3.13
CA ALA A 56 -16.71 -34.16 3.23
C ALA A 56 -17.98 -34.42 2.41
N VAL A 57 -17.99 -35.49 1.60
CA VAL A 57 -19.21 -36.20 1.16
C VAL A 57 -18.91 -37.70 0.97
N GLU A 58 -19.62 -38.50 1.78
CA GLU A 58 -20.20 -39.86 1.61
C GLU A 58 -19.34 -41.12 1.35
N ASP A 59 -19.22 -41.91 2.43
CA ASP A 59 -19.79 -43.26 2.64
C ASP A 59 -19.80 -44.31 1.50
N ALA A 60 -19.05 -45.39 1.70
CA ALA A 60 -19.35 -46.73 1.19
C ALA A 60 -18.65 -47.77 2.07
N GLY A 61 -19.41 -48.44 2.93
CA GLY A 61 -18.91 -49.39 3.93
C GLY A 61 -18.52 -50.78 3.42
N THR A 62 -17.81 -51.54 4.26
CA THR A 62 -17.98 -53.00 4.45
C THR A 62 -17.29 -53.45 5.77
N PRO A 63 -17.78 -54.51 6.47
CA PRO A 63 -17.51 -54.75 7.89
C PRO A 63 -16.65 -56.01 8.19
N GLY A 64 -16.20 -56.13 9.46
CA GLY A 64 -15.63 -57.34 10.08
C GLY A 64 -14.23 -57.09 10.66
N LEU A 65 -13.80 -57.52 11.86
CA LEU A 65 -14.15 -58.69 12.67
C LEU A 65 -13.69 -58.48 14.15
N HIS A 66 -14.51 -58.98 15.10
CA HIS A 66 -14.21 -59.58 16.43
C HIS A 66 -13.49 -58.83 17.59
N SER A 67 -14.29 -58.53 18.64
CA SER A 67 -14.28 -58.96 20.07
C SER A 67 -12.98 -59.61 20.64
N SER A 68 -12.46 -59.44 21.86
CA SER A 68 -12.88 -59.16 23.27
C SER A 68 -11.58 -59.24 24.15
N PRO A 69 -11.53 -59.24 25.51
CA PRO A 69 -12.29 -58.60 26.60
C PRO A 69 -11.39 -57.88 27.66
N PHE A 70 -12.02 -57.25 28.67
CA PHE A 70 -11.43 -56.68 29.90
C PHE A 70 -10.70 -57.72 30.81
N PRO A 71 -9.92 -57.26 31.80
CA PRO A 71 -10.47 -57.35 33.16
C PRO A 71 -10.28 -56.09 34.02
N SER A 72 -11.24 -55.91 34.93
CA SER A 72 -11.34 -54.89 35.96
C SER A 72 -10.32 -55.07 37.09
N THR A 73 -9.79 -53.97 37.61
CA THR A 73 -9.25 -53.91 38.97
C THR A 73 -9.89 -52.74 39.72
N ALA A 74 -10.30 -53.05 40.95
CA ALA A 74 -11.19 -52.27 41.79
C ALA A 74 -10.59 -50.96 42.32
N GLY A 75 -11.48 -49.97 42.49
CA GLY A 75 -11.61 -49.18 43.70
C GLY A 75 -10.52 -48.16 44.03
N GLN A 76 -10.74 -46.90 43.65
CA GLN A 76 -10.45 -45.77 44.53
C GLN A 76 -11.27 -44.54 44.12
N GLN A 77 -12.31 -44.25 44.90
CA GLN A 77 -12.92 -42.92 44.95
C GLN A 77 -11.88 -41.95 45.50
N ALA A 78 -11.41 -41.04 44.66
CA ALA A 78 -10.70 -39.85 45.07
C ALA A 78 -11.37 -38.64 44.40
N ASN A 79 -11.82 -37.72 45.25
CA ASN A 79 -12.42 -36.42 44.96
C ASN A 79 -11.97 -35.80 43.63
N VAL A 80 -12.91 -35.69 42.68
CA VAL A 80 -12.82 -34.73 41.59
C VAL A 80 -13.38 -33.41 42.12
N PRO A 81 -12.59 -32.33 42.22
CA PRO A 81 -13.15 -31.02 42.52
C PRO A 81 -14.08 -30.61 41.37
N ALA A 82 -15.21 -30.03 41.73
CA ALA A 82 -16.28 -29.58 40.85
C ALA A 82 -15.71 -28.95 39.57
N GLN A 83 -16.10 -29.50 38.42
CA GLN A 83 -16.00 -28.81 37.14
C GLN A 83 -16.86 -27.56 37.25
N GLU A 84 -16.21 -26.43 37.51
CA GLU A 84 -16.77 -25.13 37.22
C GLU A 84 -17.07 -25.12 35.73
N GLN A 85 -18.35 -25.22 35.42
CA GLN A 85 -18.88 -25.24 34.08
C GLN A 85 -18.58 -23.86 33.49
N ALA A 86 -17.42 -23.75 32.84
CA ALA A 86 -17.02 -22.55 32.12
C ALA A 86 -18.17 -22.24 31.16
N ALA A 87 -18.85 -21.12 31.44
CA ALA A 87 -19.86 -20.57 30.54
C ALA A 87 -19.28 -20.57 29.12
N PRO A 88 -20.05 -20.91 28.08
CA PRO A 88 -19.56 -20.86 26.71
C PRO A 88 -18.94 -19.48 26.51
N ALA A 89 -17.64 -19.47 26.20
CA ALA A 89 -16.92 -18.24 25.94
C ALA A 89 -17.75 -17.47 24.92
N ALA A 90 -18.24 -16.30 25.33
CA ALA A 90 -18.93 -15.40 24.40
C ALA A 90 -18.03 -15.27 23.18
N PRO A 91 -18.56 -15.39 21.94
CA PRO A 91 -17.74 -15.15 20.76
C PRO A 91 -17.07 -13.81 20.98
N ILE A 92 -15.74 -13.77 20.88
CA ILE A 92 -14.97 -12.54 20.88
C ILE A 92 -15.63 -11.71 19.77
N ARG A 93 -16.45 -10.74 20.15
CA ARG A 93 -16.97 -9.78 19.20
C ARG A 93 -15.73 -9.08 18.68
N PRO A 94 -15.43 -9.14 17.37
CA PRO A 94 -14.45 -8.23 16.80
C PRO A 94 -14.87 -6.84 17.27
N GLY A 95 -13.92 -6.10 17.86
CA GLY A 95 -14.20 -4.76 18.35
C GLY A 95 -14.93 -3.98 17.26
N ASN A 96 -16.09 -3.43 17.61
CA ASN A 96 -16.77 -2.44 16.80
C ASN A 96 -15.75 -1.36 16.41
N ASP A 97 -15.80 -0.98 15.13
CA ASP A 97 -15.22 0.22 14.53
C ASP A 97 -13.96 0.05 13.67
N GLU A 98 -13.79 -1.06 12.94
CA GLU A 98 -13.19 -0.92 11.60
C GLU A 98 -14.18 -0.12 10.72
N ARG A 99 -14.05 1.21 10.79
CA ARG A 99 -14.88 2.13 10.01
C ARG A 99 -14.46 2.07 8.55
N TRP A 100 -15.18 1.26 7.78
CA TRP A 100 -15.05 1.22 6.33
C TRP A 100 -15.47 2.57 5.72
N LEU A 101 -14.74 2.98 4.68
CA LEU A 101 -15.05 4.15 3.88
C LEU A 101 -15.86 3.71 2.66
N ASN A 102 -16.86 4.53 2.33
CA ASN A 102 -17.77 4.31 1.22
C ASN A 102 -17.79 5.57 0.35
N SER A 103 -16.63 5.93 -0.22
CA SER A 103 -16.54 7.00 -1.21
C SER A 103 -16.62 6.44 -2.63
N ALA A 104 -17.04 7.27 -3.59
CA ALA A 104 -16.93 6.95 -5.00
C ALA A 104 -15.48 7.10 -5.52
N HIS A 105 -14.67 7.89 -4.82
CA HIS A 105 -13.29 8.23 -5.20
C HIS A 105 -12.31 7.17 -4.70
N PRO A 106 -11.50 6.52 -5.57
CA PRO A 106 -10.54 5.50 -5.12
C PRO A 106 -9.56 6.04 -4.08
N VAL A 107 -9.09 7.30 -4.18
CA VAL A 107 -8.17 7.88 -3.18
C VAL A 107 -8.81 7.98 -1.81
N GLU A 108 -10.05 8.43 -1.73
CA GLU A 108 -10.75 8.63 -0.45
C GLU A 108 -11.13 7.32 0.25
N ASN A 109 -11.01 6.17 -0.45
CA ASN A 109 -11.15 4.84 0.15
C ASN A 109 -9.81 4.26 0.62
N LEU A 110 -8.70 4.97 0.41
CA LEU A 110 -7.41 4.59 0.96
C LEU A 110 -7.20 5.25 2.32
N SER A 111 -6.42 4.57 3.15
CA SER A 111 -5.82 5.13 4.34
C SER A 111 -4.31 5.01 4.25
N VAL A 112 -3.62 6.08 4.58
CA VAL A 112 -2.16 6.06 4.77
C VAL A 112 -1.89 5.80 6.24
N ILE A 113 -0.99 4.88 6.54
CA ILE A 113 -0.70 4.47 7.91
C ILE A 113 0.76 4.76 8.19
N SER A 114 1.02 5.61 9.19
CA SER A 114 2.36 5.85 9.71
C SER A 114 2.56 5.10 11.01
N VAL A 115 3.74 4.50 11.17
CA VAL A 115 4.15 3.84 12.41
C VAL A 115 5.40 4.52 12.95
N HIS A 116 5.34 4.85 14.23
CA HIS A 116 6.36 5.60 14.96
C HIS A 116 6.80 4.81 16.19
N PRO A 117 8.06 4.97 16.66
CA PRO A 117 8.49 4.33 17.88
C PRO A 117 7.80 4.97 19.09
N LEU A 118 7.74 4.25 20.21
CA LEU A 118 7.36 4.85 21.48
C LEU A 118 8.45 5.82 21.97
N PRO A 119 8.12 6.79 22.84
CA PRO A 119 9.13 7.68 23.41
C PRO A 119 10.27 6.91 24.08
N GLY A 120 11.52 7.19 23.67
CA GLY A 120 12.72 6.52 24.17
C GLY A 120 13.16 5.28 23.38
N GLU A 121 12.28 4.73 22.53
CA GLU A 121 12.59 3.65 21.60
C GLU A 121 13.07 4.23 20.24
N LYS A 122 13.78 3.41 19.46
CA LYS A 122 14.22 3.75 18.10
C LYS A 122 13.43 2.95 17.07
N CYS A 123 13.45 3.40 15.82
CA CYS A 123 12.85 2.62 14.74
C CYS A 123 13.49 1.24 14.54
N GLN A 124 14.77 1.08 14.90
CA GLN A 124 15.42 -0.22 14.87
C GLN A 124 14.71 -1.22 15.81
N ASP A 125 14.34 -0.78 17.01
CA ASP A 125 13.68 -1.60 18.02
C ASP A 125 12.26 -2.01 17.55
N VAL A 126 11.56 -1.13 16.83
CA VAL A 126 10.25 -1.44 16.23
C VAL A 126 10.39 -2.43 15.06
N LEU A 127 11.35 -2.20 14.17
CA LEU A 127 11.47 -2.95 12.91
C LEU A 127 12.04 -4.37 13.09
N PHE A 128 12.98 -4.55 14.02
CA PHE A 128 13.70 -5.82 14.18
C PHE A 128 13.33 -6.57 15.46
N ASP A 129 13.04 -5.85 16.55
CA ASP A 129 12.71 -6.47 17.84
C ASP A 129 11.20 -6.54 18.10
N VAL A 130 10.38 -6.09 17.12
CA VAL A 130 8.90 -6.12 17.16
C VAL A 130 8.38 -5.43 18.43
N ARG A 131 9.04 -4.36 18.86
CA ARG A 131 8.63 -3.58 20.03
C ARG A 131 7.28 -2.89 19.78
N PRO A 132 6.51 -2.60 20.85
CA PRO A 132 5.30 -1.80 20.74
C PRO A 132 5.57 -0.45 20.05
N SER A 133 4.62 0.00 19.23
CA SER A 133 4.75 1.21 18.42
C SER A 133 3.44 2.00 18.37
N THR A 134 3.53 3.26 17.97
CA THR A 134 2.36 4.12 17.74
C THR A 134 1.98 4.07 16.27
N ARG A 135 0.74 3.67 15.99
CA ARG A 135 0.19 3.57 14.65
C ARG A 135 -0.87 4.65 14.44
N VAL A 136 -0.69 5.49 13.42
CA VAL A 136 -1.60 6.60 13.10
C VAL A 136 -2.16 6.39 11.70
N ARG A 137 -3.48 6.53 11.56
CA ARG A 137 -4.19 6.45 10.28
C ARG A 137 -4.48 7.86 9.77
N HIS A 138 -4.22 8.09 8.50
CA HIS A 138 -4.40 9.37 7.82
C HIS A 138 -5.32 9.16 6.63
N SER A 139 -6.29 10.05 6.47
CA SER A 139 -7.22 10.05 5.33
C SER A 139 -6.70 10.99 4.24
N PRO A 140 -6.23 10.48 3.10
CA PRO A 140 -5.84 11.31 1.96
C PRO A 140 -7.09 11.91 1.29
N ASN A 141 -6.89 13.04 0.62
CA ASN A 141 -7.87 13.62 -0.29
C ASN A 141 -7.28 13.64 -1.71
N VAL A 142 -8.15 13.63 -2.73
CA VAL A 142 -7.74 13.78 -4.13
C VAL A 142 -6.91 15.05 -4.30
N ASP A 143 -5.76 14.94 -4.97
CA ASP A 143 -4.74 15.96 -5.18
C ASP A 143 -4.19 16.60 -3.88
N GLY A 144 -4.50 16.00 -2.73
CA GLY A 144 -4.03 16.43 -1.42
C GLY A 144 -2.56 16.07 -1.18
N THR A 145 -2.00 16.65 -0.12
CA THR A 145 -0.66 16.30 0.37
C THR A 145 -0.73 15.96 1.85
N LEU A 146 -0.14 14.83 2.23
CA LEU A 146 0.05 14.42 3.61
C LEU A 146 1.53 14.62 4.00
N ASP A 147 1.78 15.42 5.03
CA ASP A 147 3.13 15.68 5.54
C ASP A 147 3.50 14.69 6.65
N PHE A 148 4.64 14.03 6.51
CA PHE A 148 5.20 13.13 7.53
C PHE A 148 6.59 13.59 7.97
N ASP A 149 6.88 13.43 9.25
CA ASP A 149 8.24 13.61 9.77
C ASP A 149 9.04 12.33 9.58
N LEU A 150 10.08 12.39 8.75
CA LEU A 150 10.92 11.25 8.41
C LEU A 150 11.81 10.80 9.58
N GLY A 151 12.10 11.69 10.54
CA GLY A 151 12.99 11.39 11.65
C GLY A 151 12.46 10.29 12.59
N GLU A 152 11.14 10.16 12.69
CA GLU A 152 10.47 9.20 13.58
C GLU A 152 9.56 8.23 12.83
N LEU A 153 9.64 8.17 11.49
CA LEU A 153 8.82 7.27 10.68
C LEU A 153 9.53 5.94 10.48
N CYS A 154 9.00 4.87 11.07
CA CYS A 154 9.58 3.53 10.98
C CYS A 154 8.94 2.70 9.86
N LEU A 155 7.60 2.75 9.76
CA LEU A 155 6.86 2.11 8.67
C LEU A 155 5.89 3.11 8.07
N LEU A 156 5.70 2.99 6.76
CA LEU A 156 4.69 3.72 6.01
C LEU A 156 3.88 2.70 5.21
N GLY A 157 2.57 2.74 5.33
CA GLY A 157 1.70 1.84 4.59
C GLY A 157 0.52 2.51 3.95
N VAL A 158 -0.08 1.76 3.04
CA VAL A 158 -1.33 2.09 2.38
C VAL A 158 -2.28 0.94 2.60
N ARG A 159 -3.49 1.25 3.07
CA ARG A 159 -4.58 0.30 3.29
C ARG A 159 -5.77 0.69 2.45
N ASN A 160 -6.43 -0.29 1.86
CA ASN A 160 -7.76 -0.12 1.28
C ASN A 160 -8.82 -0.26 2.38
N ASP A 161 -9.47 0.85 2.71
CA ASP A 161 -10.56 0.92 3.67
C ASP A 161 -11.95 0.83 3.01
N SER A 162 -12.03 0.49 1.72
CA SER A 162 -13.27 0.01 1.11
C SER A 162 -13.65 -1.36 1.68
N ASP A 163 -14.95 -1.59 1.89
CA ASP A 163 -15.52 -2.90 2.26
C ASP A 163 -15.86 -3.78 1.04
N ARG A 164 -15.82 -3.21 -0.18
CA ARG A 164 -16.44 -3.83 -1.37
C ARG A 164 -15.53 -3.92 -2.59
N ARG A 165 -14.69 -2.92 -2.81
CA ARG A 165 -13.95 -2.77 -4.07
C ARG A 165 -12.46 -2.88 -3.84
N THR A 166 -11.77 -3.46 -4.81
CA THR A 166 -10.31 -3.52 -4.86
C THR A 166 -9.77 -2.23 -5.47
N VAL A 167 -8.74 -1.66 -4.85
CA VAL A 167 -8.02 -0.49 -5.37
C VAL A 167 -6.65 -0.92 -5.85
N VAL A 168 -6.28 -0.57 -7.07
CA VAL A 168 -4.92 -0.69 -7.56
C VAL A 168 -4.16 0.57 -7.20
N VAL A 169 -3.08 0.41 -6.43
CA VAL A 169 -2.23 1.50 -5.95
C VAL A 169 -0.88 1.46 -6.65
N ARG A 170 -0.46 2.60 -7.20
CA ARG A 170 0.90 2.84 -7.71
C ARG A 170 1.57 3.92 -6.86
N VAL A 171 2.76 3.64 -6.38
CA VAL A 171 3.57 4.58 -5.59
C VAL A 171 4.79 4.98 -6.40
N GLY A 172 5.08 6.28 -6.41
CA GLY A 172 6.20 6.87 -7.13
C GLY A 172 7.54 6.21 -6.76
N GLU A 173 8.47 6.21 -7.72
CA GLU A 173 9.79 5.59 -7.55
C GLU A 173 10.62 6.25 -6.44
N GLU A 174 10.27 7.48 -6.07
CA GLU A 174 10.87 8.23 -4.98
C GLU A 174 10.85 7.45 -3.66
N LEU A 175 9.84 6.58 -3.44
CA LEU A 175 9.76 5.71 -2.28
C LEU A 175 11.01 4.84 -2.11
N LYS A 176 11.62 4.38 -3.21
CA LYS A 176 12.84 3.55 -3.18
C LYS A 176 14.02 4.25 -2.49
N THR A 177 14.00 5.58 -2.43
CA THR A 177 15.04 6.37 -1.76
C THR A 177 15.01 6.16 -0.25
N VAL A 178 13.80 6.09 0.33
CA VAL A 178 13.57 6.01 1.78
C VAL A 178 13.13 4.64 2.26
N ALA A 179 12.78 3.72 1.37
CA ALA A 179 12.43 2.35 1.73
C ALA A 179 13.70 1.54 2.06
N ILE A 180 13.67 0.74 3.13
CA ILE A 180 14.70 -0.26 3.41
C ILE A 180 14.53 -1.44 2.43
N VAL A 181 13.29 -1.88 2.27
CA VAL A 181 12.85 -2.87 1.29
C VAL A 181 11.53 -2.37 0.72
N SER A 182 11.41 -2.27 -0.60
CA SER A 182 10.17 -1.90 -1.28
C SER A 182 9.67 -3.09 -2.07
N ASP A 183 8.38 -3.42 -1.95
CA ASP A 183 7.73 -4.33 -2.88
C ASP A 183 7.76 -3.67 -4.27
N SER A 184 8.39 -4.31 -5.26
CA SER A 184 8.50 -3.76 -6.62
C SER A 184 7.13 -3.53 -7.25
N ARG A 185 6.10 -4.27 -6.80
CA ARG A 185 4.73 -4.12 -7.26
C ARG A 185 4.12 -2.79 -6.85
N LEU A 186 4.61 -2.14 -5.79
CA LEU A 186 4.14 -0.80 -5.43
C LEU A 186 4.38 0.20 -6.56
N ASN A 187 5.50 0.09 -7.28
CA ASN A 187 5.79 1.02 -8.38
C ASN A 187 5.05 0.68 -9.67
N SER A 188 4.82 -0.60 -9.96
CA SER A 188 4.08 -1.03 -11.17
C SER A 188 2.55 -1.00 -11.00
N GLY A 189 2.08 -1.09 -9.76
CA GLY A 189 0.67 -1.23 -9.42
C GLY A 189 0.44 -2.51 -8.63
N ILE A 190 -0.06 -2.38 -7.41
CA ILE A 190 -0.48 -3.50 -6.56
C ILE A 190 -1.98 -3.40 -6.30
N ALA A 191 -2.70 -4.49 -6.53
CA ALA A 191 -4.11 -4.61 -6.17
C ALA A 191 -4.26 -4.83 -4.66
N LEU A 192 -4.95 -3.93 -3.99
CA LEU A 192 -5.31 -4.02 -2.58
C LEU A 192 -6.81 -4.32 -2.48
N GLY A 193 -7.16 -5.56 -2.15
CA GLY A 193 -8.55 -5.93 -1.85
C GLY A 193 -9.09 -5.22 -0.61
N PRO A 194 -10.41 -5.34 -0.32
CA PRO A 194 -11.01 -4.76 0.88
C PRO A 194 -10.26 -5.11 2.17
N GLY A 195 -9.95 -4.09 2.99
CA GLY A 195 -9.20 -4.24 4.24
C GLY A 195 -7.73 -4.64 4.11
N ARG A 196 -7.22 -4.83 2.88
CA ARG A 196 -5.83 -5.20 2.65
C ARG A 196 -4.92 -4.00 2.80
N GLU A 197 -3.73 -4.29 3.30
CA GLU A 197 -2.72 -3.30 3.61
C GLU A 197 -1.36 -3.79 3.14
N ILE A 198 -0.53 -2.84 2.73
CA ILE A 198 0.89 -3.03 2.48
C ILE A 198 1.68 -2.03 3.31
N MET A 199 2.65 -2.53 4.07
CA MET A 199 3.56 -1.73 4.89
C MET A 199 4.96 -1.77 4.31
N THR A 200 5.60 -0.61 4.22
CA THR A 200 6.97 -0.45 3.75
C THR A 200 7.83 0.06 4.90
N PRO A 201 8.92 -0.63 5.26
CA PRO A 201 9.87 -0.14 6.23
C PRO A 201 10.68 1.02 5.68
N ILE A 202 10.77 2.08 6.48
CA ILE A 202 11.38 3.36 6.10
C ILE A 202 12.69 3.51 6.86
N ARG A 203 13.75 3.88 6.13
CA ARG A 203 15.01 4.34 6.73
C ARG A 203 14.91 5.83 7.01
N PRO A 204 15.31 6.28 8.21
CA PRO A 204 15.51 7.70 8.45
C PRO A 204 16.64 8.19 7.54
N LEU A 205 16.41 9.30 6.85
CA LEU A 205 17.38 9.95 5.99
C LEU A 205 17.44 11.44 6.30
N ASP A 206 18.64 12.01 6.18
CA ASP A 206 18.82 13.45 6.27
C ASP A 206 18.57 14.11 4.89
N VAL A 207 17.29 14.16 4.52
CA VAL A 207 16.82 14.85 3.31
C VAL A 207 15.94 16.03 3.72
N LYS A 208 16.07 17.16 3.01
CA LYS A 208 15.28 18.37 3.29
C LYS A 208 13.78 18.10 3.13
N ALA A 209 13.41 17.49 2.01
CA ALA A 209 12.06 17.03 1.72
C ALA A 209 12.12 16.00 0.58
N LEU A 210 11.22 15.02 0.63
CA LEU A 210 10.96 14.06 -0.45
C LEU A 210 9.45 13.99 -0.65
N THR A 211 9.00 14.23 -1.88
CA THR A 211 7.58 14.08 -2.22
C THR A 211 7.40 12.83 -3.07
N ILE A 212 6.51 11.95 -2.64
CA ILE A 212 6.18 10.69 -3.31
C ILE A 212 4.73 10.80 -3.79
N LYS A 213 4.50 10.60 -5.09
CA LYS A 213 3.14 10.56 -5.63
C LYS A 213 2.53 9.18 -5.40
N VAL A 214 1.27 9.12 -4.99
CA VAL A 214 0.48 7.89 -4.91
C VAL A 214 -0.68 8.03 -5.86
N GLU A 215 -0.84 7.07 -6.76
CA GLU A 215 -1.94 6.99 -7.71
C GLU A 215 -2.83 5.81 -7.33
N ALA A 216 -4.14 6.01 -7.46
CA ALA A 216 -5.16 5.03 -7.13
C ALA A 216 -6.16 4.93 -8.28
N VAL A 217 -6.52 3.71 -8.64
CA VAL A 217 -7.55 3.41 -9.62
C VAL A 217 -8.36 2.23 -9.12
N TRP A 218 -9.66 2.21 -9.41
CA TRP A 218 -10.47 1.02 -9.14
C TRP A 218 -10.04 -0.13 -10.04
N ASP A 219 -9.90 -1.33 -9.48
CA ASP A 219 -9.42 -2.51 -10.21
C ASP A 219 -10.32 -2.85 -11.41
N ASP A 220 -11.64 -2.70 -11.25
CA ASP A 220 -12.64 -2.93 -12.30
C ASP A 220 -12.67 -1.84 -13.39
N GLU A 221 -11.95 -0.73 -13.19
CA GLU A 221 -11.86 0.38 -14.14
C GLU A 221 -10.50 0.44 -14.87
N ILE A 222 -9.53 -0.39 -14.48
CA ILE A 222 -8.14 -0.28 -14.98
C ILE A 222 -8.01 -0.52 -16.49
N ASP A 223 -8.84 -1.41 -17.04
CA ASP A 223 -8.88 -1.76 -18.47
C ASP A 223 -9.90 -0.94 -19.26
N ALA A 224 -10.58 0.02 -18.61
CA ALA A 224 -11.49 0.92 -19.31
C ALA A 224 -10.73 1.79 -20.32
N ALA A 225 -11.41 2.21 -21.39
CA ALA A 225 -10.80 3.10 -22.40
C ALA A 225 -10.33 4.45 -21.82
N SER A 226 -10.85 4.85 -20.66
CA SER A 226 -10.45 6.03 -19.92
C SER A 226 -10.59 5.75 -18.42
N PRO A 227 -9.58 5.13 -17.79
CA PRO A 227 -9.64 4.81 -16.36
C PRO A 227 -9.61 6.10 -15.54
N THR A 228 -10.45 6.18 -14.50
CA THR A 228 -10.38 7.27 -13.52
C THR A 228 -9.18 7.05 -12.60
N VAL A 229 -8.04 7.64 -12.96
CA VAL A 229 -6.84 7.63 -12.12
C VAL A 229 -6.84 8.89 -11.27
N GLU A 230 -6.89 8.71 -9.96
CA GLU A 230 -6.76 9.78 -8.98
C GLU A 230 -5.42 9.69 -8.27
N SER A 231 -4.96 10.81 -7.69
CA SER A 231 -3.69 10.82 -6.99
C SER A 231 -3.69 11.70 -5.76
N PHE A 232 -2.73 11.47 -4.88
CA PHE A 232 -2.35 12.36 -3.79
C PHE A 232 -0.83 12.28 -3.57
N SER A 233 -0.29 13.16 -2.73
CA SER A 233 1.14 13.23 -2.46
C SER A 233 1.46 12.94 -0.99
N LEU A 234 2.56 12.22 -0.77
CA LEU A 234 3.18 12.01 0.53
C LEU A 234 4.44 12.88 0.59
N ARG A 235 4.47 13.86 1.48
CA ARG A 235 5.64 14.73 1.65
C ARG A 235 6.37 14.38 2.95
N LEU A 236 7.51 13.73 2.79
CA LEU A 236 8.39 13.34 3.89
C LEU A 236 9.39 14.46 4.13
N VAL A 237 9.41 15.02 5.32
CA VAL A 237 10.33 16.10 5.72
C VAL A 237 11.15 15.65 6.92
N ASN A 238 12.44 15.92 6.92
CA ASN A 238 13.21 15.82 8.16
C ASN A 238 12.94 17.08 8.98
N LYS A 239 12.04 17.02 9.96
CA LYS A 239 11.89 18.12 10.92
C LYS A 239 13.04 17.96 11.91
N SER A 240 14.18 18.58 11.60
CA SER A 240 15.31 18.63 12.52
C SER A 240 14.78 19.08 13.88
N LYS A 241 14.72 18.19 14.87
CA LYS A 241 14.47 18.61 16.25
C LYS A 241 15.63 19.54 16.61
N PRO A 242 15.39 20.83 16.91
CA PRO A 242 16.46 21.70 17.35
C PRO A 242 16.91 21.20 18.73
N GLY A 243 18.09 20.60 18.80
CA GLY A 243 18.76 20.21 20.04
C GLY A 243 18.30 18.88 20.62
N SER A 244 19.13 17.85 20.43
CA SER A 244 19.30 16.80 21.45
C SER A 244 20.76 16.74 21.83
#